data_AF-A0A839PTL1-F1
#
_entry.id   AF-A0A839PTL1-F1
#
_cell.length_a   1.000
_cell.length_b   1.000
_cell.length_c   1.000
_cell.angle_alpha   90.00
_cell.angle_beta   90.00
_cell.angle_gamma   90.00
#
_symmetry.space_group_name_H-M   'P 1'
#
loop_
_entity.id
_entity.type
_entity.pdbx_description
1 polymer ?
#
loop_
_entity_poly.entity_id
_entity_poly.type
_entity_poly.pdbx_seq_one_letter_code
_entity_poly.pdbx_strand_id
1 'polypeptide(L)'
;MAAAVAGRGRSPATRHPASGIRVSRDLDGNRVEWEAEPDLGEADVTPTGGRFELPRLGLDVPMLATSVVDGVVTPPTFTDAFVVRQYGTVEDAGSGLVVVAVHAVRGGRGPGNALLDLPADPTAPSPPKVRAGDLLVADGVDYVVTAMATEPKGSAANDPRIWANWRSRGDELVVLTCLLSPSVPMSEQDNLVVFARRA
;
A
#
# COMPACT_ATOMS: atom_id res chain seq x y z
N MET A 1 59.97 -22.60 21.22
CA MET A 1 59.95 -21.13 21.41
C MET A 1 58.74 -20.58 20.67
N ALA A 2 57.89 -19.81 21.38
CA ALA A 2 56.77 -18.93 20.97
C ALA A 2 55.72 -19.50 19.98
N ALA A 3 54.54 -19.95 20.42
CA ALA A 3 53.38 -19.24 20.98
C ALA A 3 52.50 -18.54 19.91
N ALA A 4 51.30 -19.07 19.67
CA ALA A 4 50.20 -18.39 19.01
C ALA A 4 48.89 -18.61 19.81
N VAL A 5 48.21 -17.50 20.04
CA VAL A 5 47.16 -17.26 21.03
C VAL A 5 45.81 -17.82 20.58
N ALA A 6 45.11 -18.46 21.52
CA ALA A 6 43.72 -18.87 21.38
C ALA A 6 42.78 -17.66 21.38
N GLY A 7 42.06 -17.44 20.28
CA GLY A 7 40.94 -16.51 20.19
C GLY A 7 39.62 -17.26 20.05
N ARG A 8 38.98 -17.63 21.16
CA ARG A 8 37.57 -18.05 21.16
C ARG A 8 36.69 -16.80 21.22
N GLY A 9 36.43 -16.20 20.06
CA GLY A 9 35.35 -15.22 19.88
C GLY A 9 34.05 -15.95 19.54
N ARG A 10 33.27 -16.35 20.55
CA ARG A 10 31.85 -16.66 20.34
C ARG A 10 31.14 -15.32 20.21
N SER A 11 30.80 -14.91 19.00
CA SER A 11 29.83 -13.83 18.79
C SER A 11 28.56 -14.19 19.55
N PRO A 12 27.97 -13.28 20.36
CA PRO A 12 26.65 -13.51 20.88
C PRO A 12 25.71 -13.57 19.68
N ALA A 13 25.03 -14.71 19.51
CA ALA A 13 23.90 -14.82 18.61
C ALA A 13 22.92 -13.69 18.99
N THR A 14 22.75 -12.74 18.08
CA THR A 14 21.68 -11.75 18.13
C THR A 14 20.38 -12.54 18.29
N ARG A 15 19.80 -12.48 19.49
CA ARG A 15 18.47 -13.01 19.71
C ARG A 15 17.53 -12.14 18.89
N HIS A 16 16.99 -12.68 17.81
CA HIS A 16 15.78 -12.13 17.23
C HIS A 16 14.73 -12.02 18.35
N PRO A 17 14.11 -10.85 18.57
CA PRO A 17 12.98 -10.77 19.49
C PRO A 17 11.90 -11.76 19.05
N ALA A 18 11.22 -12.35 20.03
CA ALA A 18 10.13 -13.28 19.77
C ALA A 18 9.05 -12.58 18.94
N SER A 19 8.67 -13.19 17.82
CA SER A 19 7.54 -12.81 16.96
C SER A 19 6.30 -12.55 17.82
N GLY A 20 5.88 -11.30 17.87
CA GLY A 20 4.63 -10.89 18.50
C GLY A 20 3.57 -10.68 17.43
N ILE A 21 2.36 -11.20 17.64
CA ILE A 21 1.22 -10.84 16.78
C ILE A 21 1.03 -9.32 16.92
N ARG A 22 1.32 -8.58 15.84
CA ARG A 22 0.99 -7.17 15.78
C ARG A 22 -0.51 -7.04 15.57
N VAL A 23 -1.12 -6.12 16.29
CA VAL A 23 -2.56 -5.87 16.25
C VAL A 23 -2.79 -4.42 15.84
N SER A 24 -3.72 -4.21 14.93
CA SER A 24 -4.17 -2.89 14.48
C SER A 24 -5.70 -2.82 14.45
N ARG A 25 -6.24 -1.76 13.83
CA ARG A 25 -7.67 -1.56 13.64
C ARG A 25 -8.01 -1.25 12.19
N ASP A 26 -9.20 -1.65 11.78
CA ASP A 26 -9.79 -1.25 10.51
C ASP A 26 -10.63 0.05 10.66
N LEU A 27 -11.26 0.51 9.58
CA LEU A 27 -12.08 1.72 9.53
C LEU A 27 -13.35 1.65 10.39
N ASP A 28 -13.81 0.44 10.74
CA ASP A 28 -14.94 0.24 11.64
C ASP A 28 -14.49 0.05 13.11
N GLY A 29 -13.17 0.13 13.37
CA GLY A 29 -12.57 -0.04 14.69
C GLY A 29 -12.38 -1.50 15.10
N ASN A 30 -12.69 -2.47 14.23
CA ASN A 30 -12.49 -3.89 14.49
C ASN A 30 -11.01 -4.22 14.59
N ARG A 31 -10.69 -5.27 15.33
CA ARG A 31 -9.32 -5.74 15.51
C ARG A 31 -8.83 -6.44 14.25
N VAL A 32 -7.67 -6.02 13.73
CA VAL A 32 -6.98 -6.66 12.61
C VAL A 32 -5.65 -7.24 13.10
N GLU A 33 -5.45 -8.54 12.87
CA GLU A 33 -4.17 -9.19 13.11
C GLU A 33 -3.31 -9.12 11.85
N TRP A 34 -2.04 -8.80 12.03
CA TRP A 34 -1.07 -8.89 10.96
C TRP A 34 -0.71 -10.36 10.72
N GLU A 35 -0.86 -10.85 9.49
CA GLU A 35 -0.49 -12.23 9.14
C GLU A 35 1.02 -12.47 9.23
N ALA A 36 1.81 -11.44 8.99
CA ALA A 36 3.24 -11.38 9.25
C ALA A 36 3.56 -10.04 9.90
N GLU A 37 4.50 -10.03 10.84
CA GLU A 37 4.97 -8.78 11.44
C GLU A 37 5.51 -7.88 10.32
N PRO A 38 4.93 -6.69 10.10
CA PRO A 38 5.38 -5.82 9.04
C PRO A 38 6.77 -5.31 9.39
N ASP A 39 7.68 -5.34 8.43
CA ASP A 39 8.92 -4.58 8.57
C ASP A 39 8.60 -3.09 8.45
N LEU A 40 8.53 -2.45 9.61
CA LEU A 40 8.28 -1.02 9.73
C LEU A 40 9.54 -0.25 10.14
N GLY A 41 10.66 -0.94 10.34
CA GLY A 41 11.88 -0.36 10.91
C GLY A 41 12.39 0.83 10.11
N GLU A 42 12.04 0.91 8.83
CA GLU A 42 12.45 1.97 7.91
C GLU A 42 11.28 2.68 7.21
N ALA A 43 10.03 2.26 7.44
CA ALA A 43 8.85 2.93 6.90
C ALA A 43 8.59 4.22 7.70
N ASP A 44 9.44 5.24 7.51
CA ASP A 44 9.22 6.57 8.07
C ASP A 44 7.89 7.10 7.53
N VAL A 45 6.95 7.36 8.44
CA VAL A 45 5.60 7.81 8.10
C VAL A 45 5.37 9.16 8.72
N THR A 46 5.06 10.15 7.88
CA THR A 46 4.68 11.48 8.36
C THR A 46 3.30 11.85 7.85
N PRO A 47 2.50 12.57 8.64
CA PRO A 47 1.30 13.20 8.15
C PRO A 47 1.60 14.14 6.98
N THR A 48 0.74 14.11 5.97
CA THR A 48 0.74 15.14 4.91
C THR A 48 -0.13 16.34 5.32
N GLY A 49 -1.12 16.10 6.18
CA GLY A 49 -2.21 17.04 6.47
C GLY A 49 -3.39 16.90 5.49
N GLY A 50 -3.17 16.18 4.39
CA GLY A 50 -4.15 15.92 3.34
C GLY A 50 -5.03 14.69 3.56
N ARG A 51 -5.95 14.49 2.63
CA ARG A 51 -6.92 13.41 2.62
C ARG A 51 -6.92 12.69 1.27
N PHE A 52 -7.31 11.41 1.29
CA PHE A 52 -7.52 10.60 0.10
C PHE A 52 -8.98 10.20 0.03
N GLU A 53 -9.64 10.61 -1.05
CA GLU A 53 -11.09 10.53 -1.17
C GLU A 53 -11.51 9.89 -2.49
N LEU A 54 -12.56 9.08 -2.42
CA LEU A 54 -13.32 8.63 -3.59
C LEU A 54 -14.80 8.93 -3.31
N PRO A 55 -15.28 10.15 -3.64
CA PRO A 55 -16.59 10.63 -3.20
C PRO A 55 -17.75 9.70 -3.60
N ARG A 56 -17.73 9.19 -4.84
CA ARG A 56 -18.74 8.23 -5.34
C ARG A 56 -18.81 6.96 -4.48
N LEU A 57 -17.69 6.54 -3.90
CA LEU A 57 -17.58 5.33 -3.10
C LEU A 57 -17.69 5.61 -1.59
N GLY A 58 -17.84 6.87 -1.19
CA GLY A 58 -17.91 7.28 0.22
C GLY A 58 -16.61 7.03 1.00
N LEU A 59 -15.47 6.93 0.32
CA LEU A 59 -14.16 6.83 0.97
C LEU A 59 -13.63 8.23 1.25
N ASP A 60 -13.23 8.45 2.49
CA ASP A 60 -12.53 9.65 2.94
C ASP A 60 -11.62 9.24 4.11
N VAL A 61 -10.30 9.21 3.86
CA VAL A 61 -9.30 8.78 4.85
C VAL A 61 -8.11 9.75 4.91
N PRO A 62 -7.42 9.85 6.06
CA PRO A 62 -6.19 10.64 6.13
C PRO A 62 -5.14 10.11 5.16
N MET A 63 -4.33 11.04 4.64
CA MET A 63 -3.19 10.69 3.81
C MET A 63 -1.89 10.91 4.59
N LEU A 64 -1.08 9.86 4.62
CA LEU A 64 0.26 9.86 5.20
C LEU A 64 1.27 9.66 4.08
N ALA A 65 2.48 10.16 4.28
CA ALA A 65 3.59 9.91 3.38
C ALA A 65 4.41 8.74 3.91
N THR A 66 4.92 7.87 3.04
CA THR A 66 5.75 6.71 3.40
C THR A 66 6.89 6.53 2.41
N SER A 67 7.82 5.64 2.73
CA SER A 67 8.97 5.29 1.93
C SER A 67 8.89 3.82 1.50
N VAL A 68 9.32 3.52 0.27
CA VAL A 68 9.67 2.15 -0.13
C VAL A 68 10.92 1.70 0.64
N VAL A 69 10.85 0.51 1.23
CA VAL A 69 11.96 -0.18 1.91
C VAL A 69 12.18 -1.51 1.20
N ASP A 70 13.39 -1.80 0.74
CA ASP A 70 13.72 -3.03 -0.01
C ASP A 70 12.78 -3.32 -1.20
N GLY A 71 12.29 -2.27 -1.88
CA GLY A 71 11.37 -2.42 -3.01
C GLY A 71 9.92 -2.73 -2.61
N VAL A 72 9.61 -2.73 -1.31
CA VAL A 72 8.27 -2.99 -0.77
C VAL A 72 7.71 -1.72 -0.14
N VAL A 73 6.47 -1.40 -0.48
CA VAL A 73 5.68 -0.42 0.27
C VAL A 73 4.94 -1.17 1.36
N THR A 74 5.24 -0.87 2.63
CA THR A 74 4.59 -1.49 3.80
C THR A 74 3.78 -0.42 4.54
N PRO A 75 2.50 -0.21 4.20
CA PRO A 75 1.67 0.76 4.89
C PRO A 75 1.49 0.36 6.38
N PRO A 76 1.88 1.18 7.37
CA PRO A 76 1.90 0.80 8.80
C PRO A 76 0.53 0.67 9.47
N THR A 77 -0.55 1.17 8.86
CA THR A 77 -1.93 1.18 9.39
C THR A 77 -2.92 0.71 8.34
N PHE A 78 -4.08 0.21 8.76
CA PHE A 78 -5.17 -0.22 7.88
C PHE A 78 -6.26 0.84 7.69
N THR A 79 -6.02 2.08 8.13
CA THR A 79 -7.02 3.16 8.17
C THR A 79 -6.69 4.34 7.27
N ASP A 80 -5.47 4.40 6.75
CA ASP A 80 -4.91 5.57 6.06
C ASP A 80 -4.50 5.23 4.62
N ALA A 81 -4.37 6.27 3.80
CA ALA A 81 -3.76 6.18 2.48
C ALA A 81 -2.31 6.66 2.52
N PHE A 82 -1.44 6.03 1.74
CA PHE A 82 0.00 6.24 1.83
C PHE A 82 0.60 6.69 0.51
N VAL A 83 0.99 7.96 0.41
CA VAL A 83 1.75 8.46 -0.73
C VAL A 83 3.23 8.07 -0.60
N VAL A 84 3.81 7.54 -1.68
CA VAL A 84 5.19 7.05 -1.70
C VAL A 84 6.15 8.17 -2.10
N ARG A 85 6.96 8.65 -1.15
CA ARG A 85 7.75 9.89 -1.29
C ARG A 85 8.92 9.83 -2.28
N GLN A 86 9.39 8.65 -2.65
CA GLN A 86 10.46 8.52 -3.63
C GLN A 86 10.02 8.84 -5.07
N TYR A 87 8.71 9.02 -5.29
CA TYR A 87 8.12 9.37 -6.58
C TYR A 87 7.70 10.85 -6.58
N GLY A 88 6.59 11.18 -7.24
CA GLY A 88 6.00 12.52 -7.19
C GLY A 88 5.21 12.77 -5.91
N THR A 89 5.03 14.05 -5.61
CA THR A 89 4.15 14.56 -4.56
C THR A 89 2.86 15.10 -5.16
N VAL A 90 1.81 15.16 -4.34
CA VAL A 90 0.46 15.48 -4.82
C VAL A 90 0.33 16.95 -5.18
N GLU A 91 1.00 17.80 -4.43
CA GLU A 91 0.98 19.26 -4.55
C GLU A 91 1.78 19.80 -5.74
N ASP A 92 2.77 19.04 -6.22
CA ASP A 92 3.65 19.46 -7.33
C ASP A 92 3.64 18.42 -8.46
N ALA A 93 2.85 18.67 -9.51
CA ALA A 93 2.86 17.83 -10.71
C ALA A 93 4.26 17.77 -11.37
N GLY A 94 5.11 18.79 -11.23
CA GLY A 94 6.47 18.77 -11.76
C GLY A 94 7.38 17.73 -11.09
N SER A 95 7.01 17.23 -9.92
CA SER A 95 7.80 16.27 -9.14
C SER A 95 7.73 14.85 -9.70
N GLY A 96 6.66 14.47 -10.40
CA GLY A 96 6.50 13.18 -11.07
C GLY A 96 5.20 12.44 -10.73
N LEU A 97 5.15 11.16 -11.08
CA LEU A 97 4.01 10.27 -10.82
C LEU A 97 3.71 10.17 -9.33
N VAL A 98 2.47 10.39 -8.94
CA VAL A 98 2.00 10.11 -7.58
C VAL A 98 1.68 8.62 -7.46
N VAL A 99 2.21 7.97 -6.42
CA VAL A 99 1.87 6.58 -6.09
C VAL A 99 1.26 6.53 -4.69
N VAL A 100 0.05 6.00 -4.60
CA VAL A 100 -0.70 5.83 -3.34
C VAL A 100 -0.93 4.35 -3.09
N ALA A 101 -0.62 3.88 -1.88
CA ALA A 101 -0.96 2.54 -1.42
C ALA A 101 -2.03 2.57 -0.33
N VAL A 102 -2.99 1.65 -0.39
CA VAL A 102 -4.01 1.45 0.64
C VAL A 102 -4.21 -0.03 0.93
N HIS A 103 -4.45 -0.38 2.19
CA HIS A 103 -4.78 -1.77 2.54
C HIS A 103 -6.24 -2.10 2.24
N ALA A 104 -6.46 -3.31 1.75
CA ALA A 104 -7.73 -4.01 1.85
C ALA A 104 -7.62 -5.06 2.97
N VAL A 105 -8.62 -5.12 3.85
CA VAL A 105 -8.67 -6.02 5.00
C VAL A 105 -9.67 -7.15 4.70
N ARG A 106 -9.22 -8.40 4.80
CA ARG A 106 -10.11 -9.56 4.69
C ARG A 106 -11.01 -9.65 5.92
N GLY A 107 -12.32 -9.76 5.70
CA GLY A 107 -13.29 -9.85 6.80
C GLY A 107 -13.42 -8.59 7.65
N GLY A 108 -12.92 -7.45 7.13
CA GLY A 108 -12.98 -6.14 7.79
C GLY A 108 -13.00 -5.02 6.76
N ARG A 109 -12.69 -3.79 7.18
CA ARG A 109 -12.82 -2.60 6.33
C ARG A 109 -11.57 -1.71 6.33
N GLY A 110 -10.70 -1.87 5.35
CA GLY A 110 -9.65 -0.90 5.01
C GLY A 110 -10.06 0.04 3.87
N PRO A 111 -9.28 1.09 3.57
CA PRO A 111 -9.57 1.99 2.46
C PRO A 111 -9.65 1.27 1.11
N GLY A 112 -8.82 0.24 0.92
CA GLY A 112 -8.82 -0.62 -0.27
C GLY A 112 -10.11 -1.39 -0.49
N ASN A 113 -10.83 -1.75 0.59
CA ASN A 113 -12.12 -2.43 0.45
C ASN A 113 -13.17 -1.56 -0.24
N ALA A 114 -13.07 -0.22 -0.15
CA ALA A 114 -14.02 0.67 -0.82
C ALA A 114 -13.92 0.60 -2.35
N LEU A 115 -12.76 0.20 -2.87
CA LEU A 115 -12.49 0.02 -4.30
C LEU A 115 -13.02 -1.30 -4.86
N LEU A 116 -13.48 -2.21 -3.99
CA LEU A 116 -13.91 -3.56 -4.33
C LEU A 116 -15.41 -3.75 -4.07
N ASP A 117 -16.04 -4.62 -4.85
CA ASP A 117 -17.35 -5.17 -4.55
C ASP A 117 -17.15 -6.45 -3.74
N LEU A 118 -17.41 -6.40 -2.44
CA LEU A 118 -17.22 -7.55 -1.55
C LEU A 118 -18.44 -8.48 -1.70
N PRO A 119 -18.30 -9.66 -2.33
CA PRO A 119 -19.44 -10.51 -2.62
C PRO A 119 -20.06 -11.06 -1.33
N ALA A 120 -21.37 -11.27 -1.36
CA ALA A 120 -22.08 -11.94 -0.28
C ALA A 120 -21.64 -13.41 -0.12
N ASP A 121 -21.18 -14.02 -1.22
CA ASP A 121 -20.51 -15.32 -1.20
C ASP A 121 -19.04 -15.13 -0.77
N PRO A 122 -18.66 -15.61 0.42
CA PRO A 122 -17.30 -15.48 0.94
C PRO A 122 -16.30 -16.41 0.24
N THR A 123 -16.65 -17.01 -0.92
CA THR A 123 -15.76 -17.80 -1.77
C THR A 123 -15.51 -17.15 -3.14
N ALA A 124 -16.28 -16.12 -3.50
CA ALA A 124 -16.16 -15.43 -4.78
C ALA A 124 -15.04 -14.35 -4.74
N PRO A 125 -14.39 -14.08 -5.88
CA PRO A 125 -13.46 -12.96 -5.98
C PRO A 125 -14.21 -11.62 -5.86
N SER A 126 -13.55 -10.61 -5.30
CA SER A 126 -14.13 -9.26 -5.14
C SER A 126 -13.81 -8.39 -6.36
N PRO A 127 -14.70 -8.20 -7.35
CA PRO A 127 -14.37 -7.41 -8.53
C PRO A 127 -14.18 -5.91 -8.18
N PRO A 128 -13.48 -5.13 -9.01
CA PRO A 128 -13.36 -3.68 -8.79
C PRO A 128 -14.72 -2.96 -8.89
N LYS A 129 -15.00 -2.10 -7.91
CA LYS A 129 -16.17 -1.20 -7.85
C LYS A 129 -15.88 0.19 -8.43
N VAL A 130 -14.61 0.61 -8.37
CA VAL A 130 -14.08 1.81 -9.02
C VAL A 130 -14.16 1.66 -10.55
N ARG A 131 -14.40 2.77 -11.26
CA ARG A 131 -14.61 2.79 -12.71
C ARG A 131 -13.85 3.94 -13.37
N ALA A 132 -13.52 3.78 -14.65
CA ALA A 132 -13.05 4.91 -15.45
C ALA A 132 -14.10 6.04 -15.44
N GLY A 133 -13.63 7.27 -15.27
CA GLY A 133 -14.44 8.47 -15.07
C GLY A 133 -14.78 8.79 -13.61
N ASP A 134 -14.50 7.88 -12.66
CA ASP A 134 -14.67 8.20 -11.24
C ASP A 134 -13.66 9.28 -10.79
N LEU A 135 -14.12 10.20 -9.94
CA LEU A 135 -13.27 11.19 -9.29
C LEU A 135 -12.54 10.58 -8.09
N LEU A 136 -11.24 10.85 -8.02
CA LEU A 136 -10.35 10.59 -6.89
C LEU A 136 -9.74 11.92 -6.47
N VAL A 137 -9.82 12.24 -5.19
CA VAL A 137 -9.19 13.46 -4.65
C VAL A 137 -8.02 13.03 -3.76
N ALA A 138 -6.82 13.54 -4.05
CA ALA A 138 -5.65 13.36 -3.21
C ALA A 138 -5.20 14.74 -2.76
N ASP A 139 -5.15 14.99 -1.45
CA ASP A 139 -4.76 16.28 -0.86
C ASP A 139 -5.40 17.51 -1.54
N GLY A 140 -6.70 17.42 -1.81
CA GLY A 140 -7.47 18.48 -2.49
C GLY A 140 -7.23 18.60 -4.01
N VAL A 141 -6.42 17.74 -4.60
CA VAL A 141 -6.20 17.64 -6.05
C VAL A 141 -7.11 16.59 -6.66
N ASP A 142 -7.84 17.00 -7.70
CA ASP A 142 -8.71 16.13 -8.48
C ASP A 142 -7.92 15.30 -9.51
N TYR A 143 -8.18 14.00 -9.50
CA TYR A 143 -7.76 13.03 -10.51
C TYR A 143 -8.98 12.26 -11.02
N VAL A 144 -9.02 12.02 -12.32
CA VAL A 144 -10.04 11.18 -12.96
C VAL A 144 -9.44 9.81 -13.25
N VAL A 145 -10.09 8.75 -12.78
CA VAL A 145 -9.71 7.37 -13.08
C VAL A 145 -9.79 7.15 -14.59
N THR A 146 -8.71 6.66 -15.18
CA THR A 146 -8.61 6.38 -16.62
C THR A 146 -8.65 4.89 -16.92
N ALA A 147 -8.10 4.05 -16.04
CA ALA A 147 -8.06 2.61 -16.21
C ALA A 147 -7.85 1.87 -14.89
N MET A 148 -8.12 0.57 -14.91
CA MET A 148 -7.76 -0.35 -13.84
C MET A 148 -7.11 -1.61 -14.40
N ALA A 149 -6.24 -2.23 -13.62
CA ALA A 149 -5.64 -3.53 -13.93
C ALA A 149 -5.64 -4.44 -12.68
N THR A 150 -5.69 -5.74 -12.92
CA THR A 150 -5.43 -6.76 -11.90
C THR A 150 -4.05 -7.34 -12.18
N GLU A 151 -3.15 -7.23 -11.20
CA GLU A 151 -1.74 -7.61 -11.36
C GLU A 151 -1.30 -8.54 -10.22
N PRO A 152 -0.72 -9.72 -10.50
CA PRO A 152 -0.07 -10.52 -9.48
C PRO A 152 0.98 -9.71 -8.72
N LYS A 153 1.17 -9.97 -7.42
CA LYS A 153 2.11 -9.21 -6.57
C LYS A 153 3.52 -9.07 -7.18
N GLY A 154 4.07 -10.16 -7.70
CA GLY A 154 5.39 -10.14 -8.37
C GLY A 154 5.41 -9.33 -9.68
N SER A 155 4.31 -9.33 -10.42
CA SER A 155 4.17 -8.53 -11.65
C SER A 155 4.03 -7.04 -11.32
N ALA A 156 3.20 -6.70 -10.34
CA ALA A 156 3.00 -5.32 -9.91
C ALA A 156 4.32 -4.68 -9.43
N ALA A 157 5.18 -5.42 -8.71
CA ALA A 157 6.48 -4.93 -8.27
C ALA A 157 7.43 -4.55 -9.42
N ASN A 158 7.22 -5.08 -10.62
CA ASN A 158 8.07 -4.86 -11.79
C ASN A 158 7.34 -4.14 -12.93
N ASP A 159 6.08 -3.72 -12.73
CA ASP A 159 5.26 -3.15 -13.80
C ASP A 159 5.74 -1.73 -14.16
N PRO A 160 6.20 -1.51 -15.40
CA PRO A 160 6.65 -0.19 -15.83
C PRO A 160 5.52 0.85 -15.83
N ARG A 161 4.25 0.44 -15.91
CA ARG A 161 3.10 1.35 -15.79
C ARG A 161 2.98 1.92 -14.38
N ILE A 162 3.53 1.24 -13.36
CA ILE A 162 3.54 1.71 -11.97
C ILE A 162 4.84 2.45 -11.68
N TRP A 163 5.99 1.93 -12.11
CA TRP A 163 7.29 2.40 -11.58
C TRP A 163 8.20 3.10 -12.59
N ALA A 164 8.02 2.89 -13.90
CA ALA A 164 8.93 3.45 -14.91
C ALA A 164 8.56 4.88 -15.30
N ASN A 165 9.59 5.63 -15.71
CA ASN A 165 9.48 7.01 -16.21
C ASN A 165 8.71 7.96 -15.29
N TRP A 166 8.69 7.68 -13.99
CA TRP A 166 7.86 8.40 -13.03
C TRP A 166 8.11 9.91 -13.03
N ARG A 167 9.37 10.35 -13.24
CA ARG A 167 9.73 11.78 -13.31
C ARG A 167 9.04 12.55 -14.44
N SER A 168 8.62 11.89 -15.51
CA SER A 168 7.95 12.53 -16.65
C SER A 168 6.43 12.38 -16.62
N ARG A 169 5.86 11.86 -15.53
CA ARG A 169 4.46 11.44 -15.40
C ARG A 169 3.72 12.25 -14.33
N GLY A 170 4.03 13.53 -14.26
CA GLY A 170 3.57 14.48 -13.24
C GLY A 170 2.07 14.60 -13.03
N ASP A 171 1.30 14.45 -14.10
CA ASP A 171 -0.16 14.54 -14.08
C ASP A 171 -0.84 13.18 -13.87
N GLU A 172 -0.09 12.17 -13.45
CA GLU A 172 -0.61 10.82 -13.26
C GLU A 172 -0.61 10.45 -11.77
N LEU A 173 -1.57 9.61 -11.41
CA LEU A 173 -1.68 8.98 -10.11
C LEU A 173 -1.94 7.49 -10.29
N VAL A 174 -1.24 6.68 -9.48
CA VAL A 174 -1.48 5.24 -9.37
C VAL A 174 -1.89 4.89 -7.95
N VAL A 175 -3.00 4.17 -7.80
CA VAL A 175 -3.42 3.58 -6.52
C VAL A 175 -3.17 2.08 -6.55
N LEU A 176 -2.59 1.56 -5.46
CA LEU A 176 -2.31 0.14 -5.26
C LEU A 176 -3.07 -0.40 -4.05
N THR A 177 -3.77 -1.51 -4.23
CA THR A 177 -4.36 -2.26 -3.12
C THR A 177 -4.45 -3.76 -3.43
N CYS A 178 -4.62 -4.60 -2.41
CA CYS A 178 -4.84 -6.03 -2.61
C CYS A 178 -6.26 -6.28 -3.14
N LEU A 179 -6.37 -7.09 -4.20
CA LEU A 179 -7.62 -7.62 -4.72
C LEU A 179 -7.99 -8.88 -3.93
N LEU A 180 -8.85 -8.72 -2.92
CA LEU A 180 -9.14 -9.78 -1.98
C LEU A 180 -9.95 -10.92 -2.61
N SER A 181 -9.33 -12.11 -2.60
CA SER A 181 -9.94 -13.41 -2.80
C SER A 181 -9.83 -14.24 -1.51
N PRO A 182 -10.94 -14.83 -1.04
CA PRO A 182 -10.97 -15.69 0.14
C PRO A 182 -10.27 -17.04 -0.09
N SER A 183 -10.15 -17.50 -1.34
CA SER A 183 -9.53 -18.77 -1.71
C SER A 183 -8.00 -18.69 -1.87
N VAL A 184 -7.42 -17.51 -1.74
CA VAL A 184 -5.99 -17.24 -1.96
C VAL A 184 -5.34 -16.82 -0.62
N PRO A 185 -4.12 -17.23 -0.28
CA PRO A 185 -3.39 -16.69 0.88
C PRO A 185 -3.19 -15.15 0.80
N MET A 186 -3.09 -14.39 1.90
CA MET A 186 -2.92 -12.92 1.76
C MET A 186 -1.58 -12.54 1.11
N SER A 187 -0.55 -13.36 1.30
CA SER A 187 0.76 -13.22 0.65
C SER A 187 0.69 -13.34 -0.87
N GLU A 188 -0.36 -13.96 -1.40
CA GLU A 188 -0.52 -14.31 -2.82
C GLU A 188 -1.67 -13.57 -3.51
N GLN A 189 -2.36 -12.67 -2.80
CA GLN A 189 -3.41 -11.85 -3.42
C GLN A 189 -2.86 -11.08 -4.61
N ASP A 190 -3.64 -11.02 -5.68
CA ASP A 190 -3.39 -10.05 -6.75
C ASP A 190 -3.57 -8.63 -6.21
N ASN A 191 -3.07 -7.65 -6.95
CA ASN A 191 -3.30 -6.24 -6.71
C ASN A 191 -4.36 -5.72 -7.67
N LEU A 192 -5.24 -4.85 -7.18
CA LEU A 192 -5.93 -3.88 -8.00
C LEU A 192 -5.03 -2.66 -8.15
N VAL A 193 -4.74 -2.30 -9.40
CA VAL A 193 -4.01 -1.10 -9.79
C VAL A 193 -5.00 -0.15 -10.45
N VAL A 194 -5.13 1.06 -9.92
CA VAL A 194 -5.98 2.12 -10.48
C VAL A 194 -5.09 3.19 -11.06
N PHE A 195 -5.29 3.51 -12.34
CA PHE A 195 -4.61 4.59 -13.02
C PHE A 195 -5.55 5.79 -13.12
N ALA A 196 -5.05 6.97 -12.78
CA ALA A 196 -5.80 8.22 -12.84
C ALA A 196 -4.93 9.34 -13.39
N ARG A 197 -5.57 10.39 -13.91
CA ARG A 197 -4.89 11.59 -14.40
C ARG A 197 -5.49 12.83 -13.77
N ARG A 198 -4.66 13.81 -13.47
CA ARG A 198 -5.10 15.11 -12.94
C ARG A 198 -6.15 15.72 -13.88
N ALA A 199 -7.23 16.23 -13.30
CA ALA A 199 -8.37 16.83 -14.00
C ALA A 199 -8.04 18.23 -14.57
#